data_AF-A0A699KZA5-F1
#
_entry.id   AF-A0A699KZA5-F1
#
_cell.length_a   1.000
_cell.length_b   1.000
_cell.length_c   1.000
_cell.angle_alpha   90.00
_cell.angle_beta   90.00
_cell.angle_gamma   90.00
#
_symmetry.space_group_name_H-M   'P 1'
#
loop_
_entity.id
_entity.type
_entity.pdbx_description
1 polymer ?
#
loop_
_entity_poly.entity_id
_entity_poly.type
_entity_poly.pdbx_seq_one_letter_code
_entity_poly.pdbx_strand_id
1 'polypeptide(L)' 'ALLDVIPSTLDVSYAVELADGRVVETRNMLRGCRLGLLGHPFSVDLMAVELGSFDVIIDMDWLANHHAVIIYD' A
#
# COMPACT_ATOMS: atom_id res chain seq x y z
N ALA A 1 0.98 -7.00 -12.34
CA ALA A 1 -0.36 -7.61 -12.37
C ALA A 1 -1.33 -6.62 -11.75
N LEU A 2 -2.44 -6.29 -12.42
CA LEU A 2 -3.46 -5.41 -11.85
C LEU A 2 -4.20 -6.20 -10.76
N LEU A 3 -4.39 -5.58 -9.59
CA LEU A 3 -5.19 -6.17 -8.51
C LEU A 3 -6.65 -6.30 -9.01
N ASP A 4 -7.23 -7.50 -8.99
CA ASP A 4 -8.66 -7.75 -9.29
C ASP A 4 -9.59 -7.26 -8.15
N VAL A 5 -9.21 -6.15 -7.52
CA VAL A 5 -9.95 -5.50 -6.43
C VAL A 5 -10.47 -4.18 -6.94
N ILE A 6 -11.79 -3.98 -6.84
CA ILE A 6 -12.42 -2.71 -7.19
C ILE A 6 -12.07 -1.70 -6.08
N PRO A 7 -11.45 -0.55 -6.39
CA PRO A 7 -11.19 0.48 -5.40
C PRO A 7 -12.50 0.97 -4.78
N SER A 8 -12.50 1.09 -3.46
CA SER A 8 -13.52 1.81 -2.71
C SER A 8 -13.16 3.29 -2.62
N THR A 9 -14.16 4.17 -2.68
CA THR A 9 -13.97 5.62 -2.53
C THR A 9 -14.22 6.03 -1.09
N LEU A 10 -13.29 6.79 -0.51
CA LEU A 10 -13.37 7.36 0.83
C LEU A 10 -14.08 8.72 0.80
N ASP A 11 -14.75 9.07 1.90
CA ASP A 11 -15.42 10.37 2.07
C ASP A 11 -14.43 11.53 2.24
N VAL A 12 -13.23 11.21 2.73
CA VAL A 12 -12.11 12.17 2.90
C VAL A 12 -10.96 11.82 1.98
N SER A 13 -10.26 12.84 1.47
CA SER A 13 -8.98 12.67 0.77
C SER A 13 -7.82 12.59 1.75
N TYR A 14 -6.86 11.75 1.39
CA TYR A 14 -5.57 11.64 2.07
C TYR A 14 -4.50 12.27 1.19
N ALA A 15 -3.66 13.09 1.81
CA ALA A 15 -2.44 13.59 1.21
C ALA A 15 -1.31 12.59 1.51
N VAL A 16 -0.65 12.11 0.46
CA VAL A 16 0.47 11.17 0.54
C VAL A 16 1.71 11.88 -0.01
N GLU A 17 2.72 12.05 0.84
CA GLU A 17 4.01 12.60 0.43
C GLU A 17 4.89 11.46 -0.08
N LEU A 18 5.34 11.58 -1.33
CA LEU A 18 6.25 10.64 -1.97
C LEU A 18 7.71 10.96 -1.61
N ALA A 19 8.60 9.99 -1.82
CA ALA A 19 10.02 10.15 -1.52
C ALA A 19 10.73 11.26 -2.33
N ASP A 20 10.14 11.70 -3.45
CA ASP A 20 10.62 12.83 -4.24
C ASP A 20 10.08 14.19 -3.75
N GLY A 21 9.36 14.21 -2.62
CA GLY A 21 8.76 15.39 -2.01
C GLY A 21 7.46 15.85 -2.66
N ARG A 22 6.96 15.13 -3.68
CA ARG A 22 5.64 15.42 -4.26
C ARG A 22 4.55 14.95 -3.31
N VAL A 23 3.52 15.78 -3.15
CA VAL A 23 2.30 15.38 -2.45
C VAL A 23 1.24 14.99 -3.49
N VAL A 24 0.71 13.79 -3.37
CA VAL A 24 -0.41 13.30 -4.18
C VAL A 24 -1.63 13.11 -3.29
N GLU A 25 -2.80 13.49 -3.78
CA GLU A 25 -4.06 13.24 -3.08
C GLU A 25 -4.72 11.99 -3.61
N THR A 26 -5.28 11.19 -2.70
CA THR A 26 -6.09 10.03 -3.06
C THR A 26 -7.32 9.88 -2.18
N ARG A 27 -8.38 9.37 -2.79
CA ARG A 27 -9.61 8.93 -2.12
C ARG A 27 -9.86 7.45 -2.37
N ASN A 28 -9.02 6.81 -3.17
CA ASN A 28 -9.25 5.45 -3.63
C ASN A 28 -8.45 4.50 -2.75
N MET A 29 -9.16 3.56 -2.14
CA MET A 29 -8.59 2.54 -1.27
C MET A 29 -9.00 1.15 -1.76
N LEU A 30 -8.01 0.32 -2.00
CA LEU A 30 -8.15 -1.09 -2.31
C LEU A 30 -8.17 -1.84 -0.97
N ARG A 31 -9.35 -2.24 -0.53
CA ARG A 31 -9.54 -2.92 0.76
C ARG A 31 -9.52 -4.43 0.62
N GLY A 32 -9.02 -5.10 1.66
CA GLY A 32 -9.00 -6.56 1.73
C GLY A 32 -8.05 -7.22 0.73
N CYS A 33 -7.04 -6.49 0.27
CA CYS A 33 -6.00 -7.07 -0.59
C CYS A 33 -5.22 -8.13 0.19
N ARG A 34 -4.68 -9.11 -0.54
CA ARG A 34 -3.82 -10.16 0.03
C ARG A 34 -2.40 -9.99 -0.48
N LEU A 35 -1.48 -9.72 0.44
CA LEU A 35 -0.05 -9.75 0.18
C LEU A 35 0.47 -11.16 0.46
N GLY A 36 0.93 -11.86 -0.58
CA GLY A 36 1.56 -13.18 -0.43
C GLY A 36 3.06 -13.06 -0.17
N LEU A 37 3.52 -13.46 1.02
CA LEU A 37 4.95 -13.54 1.35
C LEU A 37 5.30 -14.99 1.70
N LEU A 38 6.22 -15.59 0.94
CA LEU A 38 6.66 -16.98 1.15
C LEU A 38 5.49 -17.99 1.21
N GLY A 39 4.43 -17.76 0.44
CA GLY A 39 3.23 -18.61 0.43
C GLY A 39 2.23 -18.32 1.56
N HIS A 40 2.53 -17.39 2.46
CA HIS A 40 1.63 -16.95 3.51
C HIS A 40 0.88 -15.67 3.09
N PRO A 41 -0.47 -15.67 3.10
CA PRO A 41 -1.25 -14.48 2.78
C PRO A 41 -1.39 -13.57 4.01
N PHE A 42 -1.16 -12.27 3.81
CA PHE A 42 -1.39 -11.22 4.79
C PHE A 42 -2.46 -10.25 4.29
N SER A 43 -3.31 -9.77 5.19
CA SER A 43 -4.30 -8.74 4.86
C SER A 43 -3.62 -7.38 4.77
N VAL A 44 -3.90 -6.64 3.70
CA VAL A 44 -3.41 -5.27 3.54
C VAL A 44 -4.49 -4.44 2.85
N ASP A 45 -4.68 -3.22 3.33
CA ASP A 45 -5.44 -2.20 2.62
C ASP A 45 -4.43 -1.27 1.95
N LEU A 46 -4.66 -0.91 0.69
CA LEU A 46 -3.73 -0.10 -0.10
C LEU A 46 -4.42 1.18 -0.56
N MET A 47 -3.72 2.31 -0.46
CA MET A 47 -4.14 3.54 -1.12
C MET A 47 -3.69 3.50 -2.59
N ALA A 48 -4.62 3.78 -3.52
CA ALA A 48 -4.29 3.83 -4.94
C ALA A 48 -3.73 5.22 -5.29
N VAL A 49 -2.44 5.27 -5.61
CA VAL A 49 -1.69 6.47 -5.99
C VAL A 49 -0.74 6.15 -7.14
N GLU A 50 -0.34 7.16 -7.90
CA GLU A 50 0.68 7.01 -8.94
C GLU A 50 2.08 7.01 -8.29
N LEU A 51 2.77 5.86 -8.34
CA LEU A 51 4.04 5.63 -7.65
C LEU A 51 5.27 5.66 -8.57
N GLY A 52 5.10 6.18 -9.80
CA GLY A 52 6.17 6.20 -10.80
C GLY A 52 6.61 4.80 -11.20
N SER A 53 7.82 4.40 -10.80
CA SER A 53 8.42 3.10 -11.13
C SER A 53 8.00 1.94 -10.22
N PHE A 54 7.32 2.22 -9.12
CA PHE A 54 6.90 1.19 -8.15
C PHE A 54 5.46 0.76 -8.40
N ASP A 55 5.19 -0.54 -8.22
CA ASP A 55 3.82 -1.06 -8.31
C ASP A 55 3.08 -0.93 -6.96
N VAL A 56 3.77 -1.19 -5.84
CA VAL A 56 3.22 -1.18 -4.47
C VAL A 56 4.30 -0.73 -3.49
N ILE A 57 3.93 0.12 -2.53
CA ILE A 57 4.74 0.45 -1.36
C ILE A 57 4.03 -0.08 -0.13
N ILE A 58 4.78 -0.75 0.75
CA ILE A 58 4.29 -1.22 2.05
C ILE A 58 4.91 -0.35 3.13
N ASP A 59 4.06 0.41 3.82
CA ASP A 59 4.51 1.37 4.82
C ASP A 59 5.07 0.70 6.06
N MET A 60 5.93 1.45 6.76
CA MET A 60 6.57 0.98 7.99
C MET A 60 5.56 0.66 9.09
N ASP A 61 4.42 1.38 9.14
CA ASP A 61 3.35 1.09 10.09
C ASP A 61 2.74 -0.30 9.87
N TRP A 62 2.54 -0.69 8.61
CA TRP A 62 2.05 -2.03 8.29
C TRP A 62 3.09 -3.09 8.69
N LEU A 63 4.37 -2.86 8.41
CA LEU A 63 5.45 -3.76 8.83
C LEU A 63 5.51 -3.91 10.35
N ALA A 64 5.42 -2.80 11.09
CA ALA A 64 5.45 -2.79 12.55
C ALA A 64 4.25 -3.56 13.14
N ASN A 65 3.04 -3.34 12.60
CA ASN A 65 1.83 -4.03 13.03
C ASN A 65 1.91 -5.55 12.81
N HIS A 66 2.68 -6.00 11.82
CA HIS A 66 2.88 -7.42 11.52
C HIS A 66 4.18 -7.98 12.11
N HIS A 67 4.87 -7.23 12.96
CA HIS A 67 6.15 -7.63 13.57
C HIS A 67 7.18 -8.07 12.52
N ALA A 68 7.15 -7.43 11.36
CA ALA A 68 8.06 -7.76 10.27
C ALA A 68 9.50 -7.38 10.64
N VAL A 69 10.44 -8.26 10.30
CA VAL A 69 11.88 -8.03 10.49
C VAL A 69 12.52 -8.00 9.11
N ILE A 70 13.17 -6.88 8.79
CA ILE A 70 13.97 -6.75 7.57
C ILE A 70 15.38 -7.24 7.91
N ILE A 71 15.80 -8.33 7.27
CA ILE A 71 17.15 -8.88 7.38
C ILE A 71 17.93 -8.45 6.13
N TYR A 72 19.11 -7.91 6.33
CA TYR A 72 20.05 -7.54 5.27
C TYR A 72 21.27 -8.46 5.36
N ASP A 73 21.87 -8.79 4.21
CA ASP A 73 23.09 -9.60 4.09
C ASP A 73 24.32 -8.70 3.93
#